data_AF-A0A0Q4GI04-F1
#
_entry.id   AF-A0A0Q4GI04-F1
#
_cell.length_a   1.000
_cell.length_b   1.000
_cell.length_c   1.000
_cell.angle_alpha   90.00
_cell.angle_beta   90.00
_cell.angle_gamma   90.00
#
_symmetry.space_group_name_H-M   'P 1'
#
loop_
_entity.id
_entity.type
_entity.pdbx_description
1 polymer ?
#
loop_
_entity_poly.entity_id
_entity_poly.type
_entity_poly.pdbx_seq_one_letter_code
_entity_poly.pdbx_strand_id
1 'polypeptide(L)'
;MPLTMLTFIAFYLNSAIDSGRYDDLGIDEVKTEIEAGTIFAFLRARLGADLDLSILNERDEAELLVEWQDLLAAVNERRKMGIERRGLTLLVAYLLEGIQRRK
;
A
#
# COMPACT_ATOMS: atom_id res chain seq x y z
N MET A 1 -9.72 -10.66 -4.81
CA MET A 1 -8.94 -10.02 -5.92
C MET A 1 -7.91 -10.96 -6.60
N PRO A 2 -7.64 -10.86 -7.93
CA PRO A 2 -6.58 -11.63 -8.62
C PRO A 2 -5.15 -11.23 -8.21
N LEU A 3 -4.23 -12.20 -8.14
CA LEU A 3 -2.81 -11.95 -7.79
C LEU A 3 -2.10 -11.00 -8.77
N THR A 4 -2.46 -11.04 -10.05
CA THR A 4 -1.90 -10.16 -11.08
C THR A 4 -2.21 -8.70 -10.80
N MET A 5 -3.41 -8.39 -10.29
CA MET A 5 -3.82 -7.03 -9.93
C MET A 5 -2.98 -6.47 -8.78
N LEU A 6 -2.81 -7.25 -7.70
CA LEU A 6 -1.95 -6.88 -6.57
C LEU A 6 -0.50 -6.64 -7.01
N THR A 7 -0.03 -7.46 -7.95
CA THR A 7 1.34 -7.37 -8.48
C THR A 7 1.52 -6.10 -9.31
N PHE A 8 0.53 -5.69 -10.12
CA PHE A 8 0.58 -4.43 -10.86
C PHE A 8 0.64 -3.21 -9.94
N ILE A 9 -0.17 -3.19 -8.88
CA ILE A 9 -0.13 -2.10 -7.89
C ILE A 9 1.24 -2.04 -7.22
N ALA A 10 1.82 -3.20 -6.87
CA ALA A 10 3.17 -3.26 -6.30
C ALA A 10 4.22 -2.70 -7.27
N PHE A 11 4.11 -2.95 -8.58
CA PHE A 11 5.00 -2.35 -9.57
C PHE A 11 4.85 -0.83 -9.67
N TYR A 12 3.63 -0.29 -9.63
CA TYR A 12 3.42 1.16 -9.62
C TYR A 12 4.03 1.83 -8.40
N LEU A 13 3.78 1.27 -7.20
CA LEU A 13 4.39 1.77 -5.97
C LEU A 13 5.91 1.65 -5.98
N ASN A 14 6.46 0.56 -6.52
CA ASN A 14 7.91 0.39 -6.67
C ASN A 14 8.53 1.43 -7.61
N SER A 15 7.86 1.75 -8.72
CA SER A 15 8.26 2.83 -9.62
C SER A 15 8.21 4.21 -8.94
N ALA A 16 7.15 4.48 -8.16
CA ALA A 16 7.05 5.70 -7.38
C ALA A 16 8.19 5.82 -6.34
N ILE A 17 8.56 4.72 -5.67
CA ILE A 17 9.72 4.67 -4.76
C ILE A 17 11.03 4.98 -5.51
N ASP A 18 11.26 4.34 -6.65
CA ASP A 18 12.48 4.52 -7.45
C ASP A 18 12.68 5.99 -7.90
N SER A 19 11.59 6.71 -8.11
CA SER A 19 11.64 8.13 -8.49
C SER A 19 12.25 9.06 -7.42
N GLY A 20 12.28 8.64 -6.15
CA GLY A 20 12.71 9.46 -5.01
C GLY A 20 11.81 10.65 -4.67
N ARG A 21 10.75 10.92 -5.46
CA ARG A 21 9.85 12.08 -5.28
C ARG A 21 8.98 12.01 -4.03
N TYR A 22 8.82 10.82 -3.46
CA TYR A 22 7.92 10.51 -2.37
C TYR A 22 8.67 10.01 -1.13
N ASP A 23 9.98 10.28 -1.05
CA ASP A 23 10.83 9.88 0.07
C ASP A 23 10.46 10.58 1.39
N ASP A 24 9.74 11.69 1.30
CA ASP A 24 9.15 12.42 2.42
C ASP A 24 7.88 11.76 2.98
N LEU A 25 7.25 10.85 2.22
CA LEU A 25 6.06 10.14 2.69
C LEU A 25 6.43 9.14 3.79
N GLY A 26 6.10 9.52 5.02
CA GLY A 26 6.41 8.75 6.22
C GLY A 26 5.51 7.53 6.41
N ILE A 27 6.01 6.56 7.17
CA ILE A 27 5.23 5.38 7.55
C ILE A 27 4.00 5.74 8.40
N ASP A 28 4.13 6.70 9.33
CA ASP A 28 3.06 7.10 10.24
C ASP A 28 1.89 7.78 9.52
N GLU A 29 2.19 8.57 8.49
CA GLU A 29 1.20 9.20 7.61
C GLU A 29 0.38 8.13 6.87
N VAL A 30 1.05 7.17 6.23
CA VAL A 30 0.38 6.05 5.55
C VAL A 30 -0.48 5.23 6.52
N LYS A 31 0.03 4.95 7.73
CA LYS A 31 -0.73 4.19 8.74
C LYS A 31 -1.98 4.96 9.18
N THR A 32 -1.87 6.27 9.39
CA THR A 32 -3.01 7.13 9.73
C THR A 32 -4.10 7.08 8.65
N GLU A 33 -3.70 7.15 7.37
CA GLU A 33 -4.63 7.08 6.25
C GLU A 33 -5.27 5.68 6.07
N ILE A 34 -4.55 4.60 6.44
CA ILE A 34 -5.12 3.24 6.50
C ILE A 34 -6.14 3.13 7.65
N GLU A 35 -5.81 3.65 8.84
CA GLU A 35 -6.73 3.64 9.99
C GLU A 35 -8.00 4.44 9.70
N ALA A 36 -7.87 5.60 9.05
CA ALA A 36 -8.98 6.46 8.68
C ALA A 36 -9.81 5.93 7.50
N GLY A 37 -9.33 4.92 6.78
CA GLY A 37 -10.00 4.39 5.58
C GLY A 37 -9.88 5.29 4.35
N THR A 38 -8.93 6.22 4.34
CA THR A 38 -8.77 7.26 3.31
C THR A 38 -7.56 7.03 2.41
N ILE A 39 -6.78 5.97 2.64
CA ILE A 39 -5.52 5.66 1.94
C ILE A 39 -5.60 5.74 0.41
N PHE A 40 -6.65 5.25 -0.23
CA PHE A 40 -6.75 5.27 -1.69
C PHE A 40 -7.02 6.67 -2.24
N ALA A 41 -7.83 7.48 -1.56
CA ALA A 41 -8.04 8.88 -1.92
C ALA A 41 -6.75 9.69 -1.71
N PHE A 42 -6.08 9.45 -0.58
CA PHE A 42 -4.78 10.03 -0.25
C PHE A 42 -3.73 9.71 -1.31
N LEU A 43 -3.56 8.45 -1.69
CA LEU A 43 -2.56 8.02 -2.68
C LEU A 43 -2.82 8.63 -4.06
N ARG A 44 -4.08 8.70 -4.51
CA ARG A 44 -4.44 9.40 -5.76
C ARG A 44 -4.06 10.87 -5.73
N ALA A 45 -4.34 11.55 -4.62
CA ALA A 45 -3.99 12.96 -4.45
C ALA A 45 -2.48 13.18 -4.37
N ARG A 46 -1.75 12.29 -3.68
CA ARG A 46 -0.32 12.44 -3.40
C ARG A 46 0.59 12.02 -4.55
N LEU A 47 0.26 10.93 -5.27
CA LEU A 47 1.09 10.36 -6.34
C LEU A 47 0.60 10.76 -7.74
N GLY A 48 -0.67 11.17 -7.88
CA GLY A 48 -1.22 11.61 -9.15
C GLY A 48 -0.98 10.61 -10.28
N ALA A 49 -0.33 11.06 -11.36
CA ALA A 49 -0.05 10.25 -12.54
C ALA A 49 1.00 9.13 -12.33
N ASP A 50 1.72 9.13 -11.21
CA ASP A 50 2.71 8.09 -10.91
C ASP A 50 2.08 6.81 -10.33
N LEU A 51 0.77 6.82 -10.05
CA LEU A 51 0.03 5.67 -9.53
C LEU A 51 -1.27 5.49 -10.31
N ASP A 52 -1.39 4.35 -11.00
CA ASP A 52 -2.63 3.94 -11.64
C ASP A 52 -3.38 2.92 -10.79
N LEU A 53 -4.46 3.37 -10.15
CA LEU A 53 -5.41 2.53 -9.41
C LEU A 53 -6.69 2.24 -10.20
N SER A 54 -6.76 2.57 -11.49
CA SER A 54 -7.97 2.34 -12.31
C SER A 54 -8.33 0.86 -12.47
N ILE A 55 -7.37 -0.03 -12.19
CA ILE A 55 -7.58 -1.47 -12.15
C ILE A 55 -8.43 -1.93 -10.95
N LEU A 56 -8.52 -1.11 -9.90
CA LEU A 56 -9.36 -1.35 -8.72
C LEU A 56 -10.73 -0.70 -8.89
N ASN A 57 -11.79 -1.44 -8.60
CA ASN A 57 -13.11 -0.85 -8.32
C ASN A 57 -13.28 -0.60 -6.81
N GLU A 58 -14.39 0.03 -6.42
CA GLU A 58 -14.69 0.35 -5.01
C GLU A 58 -14.70 -0.88 -4.08
N ARG A 59 -15.15 -2.05 -4.58
CA ARG A 59 -15.14 -3.29 -3.81
C ARG A 59 -13.72 -3.81 -3.62
N ASP A 60 -12.88 -3.71 -4.64
CA ASP A 60 -11.48 -4.11 -4.58
C ASP A 60 -10.71 -3.21 -3.58
N GLU A 61 -10.98 -1.91 -3.58
CA GLU A 61 -10.42 -0.98 -2.58
C GLU A 61 -10.89 -1.32 -1.17
N ALA A 62 -12.18 -1.60 -0.98
CA ALA A 62 -12.70 -2.00 0.33
C ALA A 62 -12.08 -3.33 0.82
N GLU A 63 -11.90 -4.31 -0.07
CA GLU A 63 -11.21 -5.58 0.25
C GLU A 63 -9.77 -5.32 0.71
N LEU A 64 -9.01 -4.53 -0.04
CA LEU A 64 -7.62 -4.19 0.33
C LEU A 64 -7.52 -3.36 1.60
N LEU A 65 -8.43 -2.40 1.80
CA LEU A 65 -8.43 -1.56 2.99
C LEU A 65 -8.59 -2.41 4.24
N VAL A 66 -9.56 -3.33 4.25
CA VAL A 66 -9.77 -4.26 5.38
C VAL A 66 -8.51 -5.09 5.61
N GLU A 67 -7.90 -5.63 4.56
CA GLU A 67 -6.66 -6.41 4.70
C GLU A 67 -5.50 -5.58 5.27
N TRP A 68 -5.36 -4.33 4.86
CA TRP A 68 -4.30 -3.45 5.35
C TRP A 68 -4.54 -3.01 6.80
N GLN A 69 -5.81 -2.81 7.19
CA GLN A 69 -6.18 -2.56 8.59
C GLN A 69 -5.90 -3.78 9.48
N ASP A 70 -6.21 -4.99 9.00
CA ASP A 70 -5.88 -6.23 9.71
C ASP A 70 -4.36 -6.40 9.89
N LEU A 71 -3.58 -6.10 8.83
CA LEU A 71 -2.12 -6.12 8.91
C LEU A 71 -1.60 -5.08 9.89
N LEU A 72 -2.11 -3.87 9.84
CA LEU A 72 -1.73 -2.78 10.72
C LEU A 72 -1.98 -3.13 12.20
N ALA A 73 -3.11 -3.79 12.50
CA ALA A 73 -3.44 -4.22 13.86
C ALA A 73 -2.61 -5.43 14.33
N ALA A 74 -2.24 -6.35 13.44
CA ALA A 74 -1.67 -7.65 13.82
C ALA A 74 -0.15 -7.76 13.61
N VAL A 75 0.46 -6.90 12.79
CA VAL A 75 1.84 -7.06 12.34
C VAL A 75 2.71 -5.93 12.87
N ASN A 76 3.81 -6.29 13.53
CA ASN A 76 4.91 -5.36 13.76
C ASN A 76 5.77 -5.29 12.49
N GLU A 77 5.54 -4.29 11.65
CA GLU A 77 6.15 -4.11 10.33
C GLU A 77 7.68 -4.03 10.40
N ARG A 78 8.23 -3.39 11.43
CA ARG A 78 9.68 -3.36 11.68
C ARG A 78 10.25 -4.75 11.84
N ARG A 79 9.65 -5.56 12.73
CA ARG A 79 10.14 -6.91 13.05
C ARG A 79 9.89 -7.91 11.94
N LYS A 80 8.73 -7.83 11.27
CA LYS A 80 8.26 -8.84 10.31
C LYS A 80 8.66 -8.56 8.88
N MET A 81 8.74 -7.28 8.51
CA MET A 81 8.94 -6.83 7.13
C MET A 81 10.21 -6.00 6.96
N GLY A 82 10.89 -5.60 8.06
CA GLY A 82 12.09 -4.77 8.01
C GLY A 82 11.82 -3.33 7.56
N ILE A 83 10.55 -2.88 7.60
CA ILE A 83 10.15 -1.55 7.15
C ILE A 83 9.96 -0.64 8.36
N GLU A 84 10.65 0.51 8.35
CA GLU A 84 10.66 1.43 9.51
C GLU A 84 10.36 2.89 9.15
N ARG A 85 10.47 3.28 7.88
CA ARG A 85 10.57 4.72 7.53
C ARG A 85 9.64 5.16 6.41
N ARG A 86 9.70 4.47 5.27
CA ARG A 86 9.07 4.93 4.02
C ARG A 86 7.67 4.34 3.87
N GLY A 87 6.66 5.19 3.73
CA GLY A 87 5.26 4.80 3.62
C GLY A 87 4.96 3.93 2.40
N LEU A 88 5.48 4.30 1.22
CA LEU A 88 5.27 3.49 0.01
C LEU A 88 5.88 2.09 0.12
N THR A 89 7.03 1.96 0.81
CA THR A 89 7.66 0.66 1.02
C THR A 89 6.81 -0.23 1.94
N LEU A 90 6.10 0.35 2.93
CA LEU A 90 5.14 -0.39 3.74
C LEU A 90 3.99 -0.94 2.88
N LEU A 91 3.43 -0.12 1.99
CA LEU A 91 2.33 -0.54 1.12
C LEU A 91 2.74 -1.67 0.16
N VAL A 92 3.96 -1.61 -0.39
CA VAL A 92 4.52 -2.73 -1.16
C VAL A 92 4.62 -3.99 -0.30
N ALA A 93 5.12 -3.88 0.94
CA ALA A 93 5.19 -5.02 1.85
C ALA A 93 3.82 -5.62 2.17
N TYR A 94 2.78 -4.79 2.34
CA TYR A 94 1.41 -5.23 2.56
C TYR A 94 0.82 -5.94 1.34
N LEU A 95 1.10 -5.45 0.12
CA LEU A 95 0.72 -6.15 -1.11
C LEU A 95 1.42 -7.51 -1.24
N LEU A 96 2.71 -7.58 -0.92
CA LEU A 96 3.46 -8.84 -0.95
C LEU A 96 2.93 -9.85 0.07
N GLU A 97 2.60 -9.41 1.29
CA GLU A 97 1.97 -10.25 2.31
C GLU A 97 0.57 -10.70 1.86
N GLY A 98 -0.21 -9.82 1.24
CA GLY A 98 -1.51 -10.16 0.65
C GLY A 98 -1.41 -11.21 -0.47
N ILE A 99 -0.38 -11.11 -1.33
CA ILE A 99 -0.07 -12.11 -2.35
C ILE A 99 0.35 -13.43 -1.69
N GLN A 100 1.20 -13.39 -0.66
CA GLN A 100 1.68 -14.57 0.06
C GLN A 100 0.54 -15.34 0.73
N ARG A 101 -0.42 -14.66 1.36
CA ARG A 101 -1.59 -15.29 2.02
C ARG A 101 -2.56 -15.98 1.07
N ARG A 102 -2.52 -15.61 -0.22
CA ARG A 102 -3.37 -16.16 -1.29
C ARG A 102 -2.73 -17.30 -2.06
N LYS A 103 -1.48 -17.69 -1.71
CA LYS A 103 -0.82 -18.90 -2.20
C LYS A 103 -1.19 -20.09 -1.31
#